data_AF-A0A8J5V0P9-F1
#
_entry.id   AF-A0A8J5V0P9-F1
#
_cell.length_a   1.000
_cell.length_b   1.000
_cell.length_c   1.000
_cell.angle_alpha   90.00
_cell.angle_beta   90.00
_cell.angle_gamma   90.00
#
_symmetry.space_group_name_H-M   'P 1'
#
loop_
_entity.id
_entity.type
_entity.pdbx_description
1 polymer ?
#
loop_
_entity_poly.entity_id
_entity_poly.type
_entity_poly.pdbx_seq_one_letter_code
_entity_poly.pdbx_strand_id
1 'polypeptide(L)'
;MFLGFCVFQRPRQNHQYIREGKGKRLYRDNEPECSDLCQCGEGVTLVCNTICVQPSPCKTPFAFYNHAAPAYQAFRGRCLCYSGRFICMRPSPETYNIPHGVFMFLGYSETDEDFMKTYNNLTVLDAVNSLDSFIREEANNKVFIILLLLYNSNNQFFI
;
A
#
# COMPACT_ATOMS: atom_id res chain seq x y z
N MET A 1 13.96 -7.80 27.14
CA MET A 1 14.11 -8.08 25.70
C MET A 1 14.54 -6.79 25.04
N PHE A 2 15.80 -6.68 24.62
CA PHE A 2 16.29 -5.48 23.93
C PHE A 2 15.61 -5.42 22.57
N LEU A 3 14.96 -4.30 22.25
CA LEU A 3 14.40 -4.06 20.92
C LEU A 3 15.50 -3.45 20.07
N GLY A 4 16.11 -4.26 19.21
CA GLY A 4 17.05 -3.77 18.21
C GLY A 4 16.36 -2.91 17.15
N PHE A 5 17.08 -1.91 16.63
CA PHE A 5 16.63 -1.09 15.50
C PHE A 5 17.74 -0.98 14.46
N CYS A 6 17.42 -1.29 13.21
CA CYS A 6 18.25 -0.96 12.08
C CYS A 6 17.98 0.50 11.66
N VAL A 7 19.04 1.20 11.25
CA VAL A 7 18.95 2.58 10.75
C VAL A 7 19.27 2.58 9.26
N PHE A 8 18.31 2.97 8.44
CA PHE A 8 18.54 3.27 7.03
C PHE A 8 18.86 4.76 6.87
N GLN A 9 19.96 5.06 6.19
CA GLN A 9 20.42 6.41 5.92
C GLN A 9 20.63 6.61 4.43
N ARG A 10 20.15 7.74 3.89
CA ARG A 10 20.38 8.14 2.50
C ARG A 10 20.78 9.61 2.47
N PRO A 11 21.70 10.03 1.57
CA PRO A 11 21.99 11.44 1.37
C PRO A 11 20.70 12.21 1.10
N ARG A 12 20.49 13.33 1.81
CA ARG A 12 19.34 14.25 1.67
C ARG A 12 17.98 13.75 2.18
N GLN A 13 17.89 12.59 2.84
CA GLN A 13 16.66 12.12 3.47
C GLN A 13 16.86 11.84 4.96
N ASN A 14 15.79 11.96 5.74
CA ASN A 14 15.81 11.67 7.17
C ASN A 14 16.10 10.18 7.42
N HIS A 15 16.82 9.91 8.51
CA HIS A 15 17.08 8.56 8.98
C HIS A 15 15.76 7.81 9.22
N GLN A 16 15.70 6.57 8.73
CA GLN A 16 14.55 5.70 8.89
C GLN A 16 14.90 4.57 9.85
N TYR A 17 14.14 4.47 10.94
CA TYR A 17 14.31 3.42 11.93
C TYR A 17 13.40 2.25 11.60
N ILE A 18 13.97 1.05 11.56
CA ILE A 18 13.27 -0.21 11.28
C ILE A 18 13.50 -1.12 12.47
N ARG A 19 12.42 -1.54 13.13
CA ARG A 19 12.48 -2.46 14.27
C ARG A 19 12.99 -3.83 13.81
N GLU A 20 13.78 -4.49 14.64
CA GLU A 20 14.21 -5.87 14.43
C GLU A 20 13.01 -6.80 14.14
N GLY A 21 13.17 -7.67 13.15
CA GLY A 21 12.13 -8.57 12.65
C GLY A 21 11.06 -7.88 11.79
N LYS A 22 11.21 -6.60 11.45
CA LYS A 22 10.29 -5.86 10.58
C LYS A 22 10.97 -5.40 9.29
N GLY A 23 10.14 -5.13 8.29
CA GLY A 23 10.55 -4.53 7.03
C GLY A 23 9.83 -3.22 6.76
N LYS A 24 10.43 -2.36 5.93
CA LYS A 24 9.87 -1.08 5.52
C LYS A 24 10.21 -0.81 4.06
N ARG A 25 9.21 -0.38 3.28
CA ARG A 25 9.39 0.14 1.92
C ARG A 25 9.63 1.65 1.99
N LEU A 26 10.69 2.12 1.33
CA LEU A 26 11.19 3.49 1.38
C LEU A 26 11.23 4.06 -0.03
N TYR A 27 10.26 4.92 -0.35
CA TYR A 27 10.17 5.58 -1.66
C TYR A 27 11.28 6.62 -1.85
N ARG A 28 11.69 6.84 -3.11
CA ARG A 28 12.71 7.83 -3.47
C ARG A 28 12.03 9.11 -3.93
N ASP A 29 12.51 10.27 -3.45
CA ASP A 29 11.92 11.56 -3.83
C ASP A 29 12.22 11.92 -5.30
N ASN A 30 13.40 11.52 -5.80
CA ASN A 30 13.85 11.85 -7.15
C ASN A 30 13.45 10.80 -8.21
N GLU A 31 13.09 9.59 -7.78
CA GLU A 31 12.79 8.45 -8.64
C GLU A 31 11.52 7.76 -8.09
N PRO A 32 10.33 8.35 -8.28
CA PRO A 32 9.10 7.87 -7.66
C PRO A 32 8.72 6.44 -8.11
N GLU A 33 9.21 5.99 -9.26
CA GLU A 33 9.04 4.62 -9.75
C GLU A 33 9.88 3.60 -8.97
N CYS A 34 10.88 4.06 -8.23
CA CYS A 34 11.80 3.24 -7.46
C CYS A 34 11.63 3.42 -5.94
N SER A 35 11.80 2.33 -5.22
CA SER A 35 11.70 2.26 -3.77
C SER A 35 12.67 1.23 -3.23
N ASP A 36 13.18 1.41 -2.03
CA ASP A 36 14.00 0.39 -1.37
C ASP A 36 13.14 -0.38 -0.38
N LEU A 37 13.13 -1.70 -0.51
CA LEU A 37 12.54 -2.60 0.48
C LEU A 37 13.64 -3.05 1.43
N CYS A 38 13.58 -2.55 2.65
CA CYS A 38 14.56 -2.83 3.70
C CYS A 38 13.96 -3.77 4.75
N GLN A 39 14.72 -4.78 5.15
CA GLN A 39 14.38 -5.73 6.21
C GLN A 39 15.45 -5.68 7.30
N CYS A 40 15.02 -5.58 8.55
CA CYS A 40 15.90 -5.66 9.71
C CYS A 40 15.86 -7.09 10.27
N GLY A 41 16.89 -7.88 9.97
CA GLY A 41 17.05 -9.25 10.45
C GLY A 41 17.51 -9.31 11.91
N GLU A 42 17.58 -10.54 12.44
CA GLU A 42 18.13 -10.79 13.77
C GLU A 42 19.57 -10.27 13.89
N GLY A 43 19.90 -9.68 15.03
CA GLY A 43 21.22 -9.09 15.26
C GLY A 43 21.42 -7.71 14.62
N VAL A 44 20.33 -7.01 14.30
CA VAL A 44 20.34 -5.64 13.75
C VAL A 44 21.05 -5.56 12.38
N THR A 45 20.84 -6.58 11.56
CA THR A 45 21.38 -6.64 10.19
C THR A 45 20.37 -6.06 9.20
N LEU A 46 20.75 -4.99 8.51
CA LEU A 46 19.88 -4.31 7.54
C LEU A 46 20.17 -4.81 6.12
N VAL A 47 19.17 -5.40 5.48
CA VAL A 47 19.22 -5.81 4.07
C VAL A 47 18.22 -4.97 3.29
N CYS A 48 18.69 -4.23 2.29
CA CYS A 48 17.84 -3.38 1.45
C CYS A 48 17.97 -3.76 -0.02
N ASN A 49 16.82 -3.97 -0.66
CA ASN A 49 16.73 -4.27 -2.08
C ASN A 49 16.01 -3.13 -2.80
N THR A 50 16.59 -2.63 -3.89
CA THR A 50 15.94 -1.63 -4.72
C THR A 50 14.92 -2.30 -5.64
N ILE A 51 13.70 -1.77 -5.60
CA ILE A 51 12.54 -2.20 -6.37
C ILE A 51 12.12 -1.05 -7.27
N CYS A 52 12.20 -1.24 -8.58
CA CYS A 52 11.75 -0.26 -9.55
C CYS A 52 10.62 -0.84 -10.39
N VAL A 53 9.50 -0.14 -10.41
CA VAL A 53 8.33 -0.52 -11.19
C VAL A 53 8.55 -0.06 -12.63
N GLN A 54 8.37 -0.97 -13.58
CA GLN A 54 8.45 -0.62 -15.00
C GLN A 54 7.22 0.22 -15.38
N PRO A 55 7.38 1.50 -15.75
CA PRO A 55 6.24 2.33 -16.11
C PRO A 55 5.70 1.89 -17.46
N SER A 56 4.44 1.47 -17.49
CA SER A 56 3.72 1.14 -18.71
C SER A 56 2.35 1.85 -18.74
N PRO A 57 1.93 2.36 -19.91
CA PRO A 57 0.67 3.07 -20.04
C PRO A 57 -0.51 2.12 -19.97
N CYS A 58 -1.60 2.57 -19.36
CA CYS A 58 -2.86 1.83 -19.34
C CYS A 58 -3.67 2.17 -20.59
N LYS A 59 -4.09 1.14 -21.33
CA LYS A 59 -4.87 1.29 -22.56
C LYS A 59 -6.35 1.04 -22.29
N THR A 60 -7.20 1.95 -22.77
CA THR A 60 -8.65 1.73 -22.91
C THR A 60 -9.01 1.72 -24.40
N PRO A 61 -10.27 1.39 -24.77
CA PRO A 61 -10.70 1.49 -26.16
C PRO A 61 -10.60 2.90 -26.76
N PHE A 62 -10.60 3.94 -25.92
CA PHE A 62 -10.73 5.33 -26.35
C PHE A 62 -9.48 6.20 -26.04
N ALA A 63 -8.62 5.78 -25.11
CA ALA A 63 -7.50 6.59 -24.66
C ALA A 63 -6.33 5.75 -24.10
N PHE A 64 -5.17 6.39 -24.03
CA PHE A 64 -4.00 5.91 -23.29
C PHE A 64 -3.76 6.82 -22.08
N TYR A 65 -3.48 6.19 -20.94
CA TYR A 65 -3.15 6.88 -19.69
C TYR A 65 -1.71 6.58 -19.34
N ASN A 66 -0.92 7.62 -19.08
CA ASN A 66 0.46 7.44 -18.62
C ASN A 66 0.49 6.77 -17.24
N HIS A 67 1.62 6.16 -16.89
CA HIS A 67 1.84 5.65 -15.54
C HIS A 67 1.62 6.76 -14.50
N ALA A 68 1.00 6.41 -13.37
CA ALA A 68 0.55 7.32 -12.31
C ALA A 68 -0.50 8.36 -12.73
N ALA A 69 -1.05 8.30 -13.94
CA ALA A 69 -2.11 9.22 -14.35
C ALA A 69 -3.44 8.86 -13.67
N PRO A 70 -4.22 9.87 -13.23
CA PRO A 70 -5.57 9.67 -12.76
C PRO A 70 -6.49 9.29 -13.93
N ALA A 71 -7.46 8.44 -13.64
CA ALA A 71 -8.51 8.04 -14.57
C ALA A 71 -9.85 7.93 -13.85
N TYR A 72 -10.93 7.86 -14.62
CA TYR A 72 -12.26 7.57 -14.11
C TYR A 72 -12.87 6.44 -14.92
N GLN A 73 -13.38 5.42 -14.22
CA GLN A 73 -14.10 4.32 -14.85
C GLN A 73 -15.54 4.30 -14.32
N ALA A 74 -16.49 4.19 -15.25
CA ALA A 74 -17.91 4.06 -14.91
C ALA A 74 -18.11 2.90 -13.93
N PHE A 75 -18.98 3.11 -12.93
CA PHE A 75 -19.28 2.18 -11.82
C PHE A 75 -18.12 1.86 -10.86
N ARG A 76 -16.86 2.03 -11.28
CA ARG A 76 -15.66 1.79 -10.47
C ARG A 76 -15.12 3.02 -9.76
N GLY A 77 -15.45 4.22 -10.24
CA GLY A 77 -15.06 5.50 -9.64
C GLY A 77 -13.70 6.02 -10.11
N ARG A 78 -12.98 6.71 -9.22
CA ARG A 78 -11.61 7.18 -9.50
C ARG A 78 -10.68 5.97 -9.57
N CYS A 79 -9.75 6.03 -10.51
CA CYS A 79 -8.72 5.01 -10.69
C CYS A 79 -7.35 5.67 -10.88
N LEU A 80 -6.30 4.92 -10.58
CA LEU A 80 -4.92 5.23 -10.88
C LEU A 80 -4.42 4.27 -11.96
N CYS A 81 -3.83 4.79 -13.03
CA CYS A 81 -3.08 3.95 -13.96
C CYS A 81 -1.74 3.57 -13.33
N TYR A 82 -1.50 2.29 -13.09
CA TYR A 82 -0.28 1.80 -12.48
C TYR A 82 0.22 0.57 -13.23
N SER A 83 1.40 0.71 -13.83
CA SER A 83 2.08 -0.29 -14.68
C SER A 83 1.10 -1.08 -15.58
N GLY A 84 0.37 -0.36 -16.43
CA GLY A 84 -0.51 -0.96 -17.45
C GLY A 84 -1.85 -1.47 -16.95
N ARG A 85 -2.12 -1.40 -15.64
CA ARG A 85 -3.40 -1.79 -15.01
C ARG A 85 -4.04 -0.62 -14.27
N PHE A 86 -5.36 -0.63 -14.17
CA PHE A 86 -6.09 0.38 -13.39
C PHE A 86 -6.38 -0.15 -11.99
N ILE A 87 -5.90 0.58 -10.98
CA ILE A 87 -6.26 0.39 -9.58
C ILE A 87 -7.40 1.37 -9.28
N CYS A 88 -8.59 0.86 -8.94
CA CYS A 88 -9.79 1.68 -8.81
C CYS A 88 -10.35 1.64 -7.39
N MET A 89 -11.11 2.67 -7.01
CA MET A 89 -11.81 2.75 -5.73
C MET A 89 -12.77 1.57 -5.50
N ARG A 90 -13.38 1.05 -6.57
CA ARG A 90 -14.24 -0.14 -6.49
C ARG A 90 -13.76 -1.25 -7.43
N PRO A 91 -13.97 -2.52 -7.04
CA PRO A 91 -13.78 -3.65 -7.94
C PRO A 91 -14.72 -3.57 -9.14
N SER A 92 -14.54 -4.45 -10.11
CA SER A 92 -15.50 -4.56 -11.23
C SER A 92 -16.89 -4.90 -10.67
N PRO A 93 -17.98 -4.27 -11.13
CA PRO A 93 -19.33 -4.54 -10.60
C PRO A 93 -19.73 -6.02 -10.68
N GLU A 94 -19.17 -6.76 -11.64
CA GLU A 94 -19.45 -8.16 -11.89
C GLU A 94 -18.74 -9.12 -10.91
N THR A 95 -17.77 -8.61 -10.13
CA THR A 95 -16.90 -9.47 -9.31
C THR A 95 -17.29 -9.53 -7.84
N TYR A 96 -18.39 -8.88 -7.42
CA TYR A 96 -18.80 -8.87 -6.02
C TYR A 96 -20.31 -8.76 -5.83
N ASN A 97 -20.82 -9.42 -4.79
CA ASN A 97 -22.15 -9.21 -4.25
C ASN A 97 -22.02 -8.90 -2.76
N ILE A 98 -22.33 -7.66 -2.38
CA ILE A 98 -22.05 -7.15 -1.04
C ILE A 98 -23.38 -7.00 -0.28
N PRO A 99 -23.54 -7.68 0.87
CA PRO A 99 -24.72 -7.52 1.70
C PRO A 99 -24.73 -6.13 2.37
N HIS A 100 -25.82 -5.79 3.05
CA HIS A 100 -25.90 -4.53 3.80
C HIS A 100 -24.82 -4.47 4.89
N GLY A 101 -24.06 -3.36 4.94
CA GLY A 101 -22.98 -3.16 5.91
C GLY A 101 -21.98 -2.08 5.49
N VAL A 102 -20.93 -1.91 6.28
CA VAL A 102 -19.78 -1.04 5.98
C VAL A 102 -18.63 -1.90 5.50
N PHE A 103 -18.06 -1.54 4.34
CA PHE A 103 -16.99 -2.30 3.69
C PHE A 103 -15.84 -1.37 3.33
N MET A 104 -14.63 -1.91 3.44
CA MET A 104 -13.41 -1.26 3.00
C MET A 104 -12.83 -2.06 1.85
N PHE A 105 -12.59 -1.41 0.71
CA PHE A 105 -11.90 -2.02 -0.41
C PHE A 105 -10.43 -1.60 -0.39
N LEU A 106 -9.54 -2.55 -0.62
CA LEU A 106 -8.11 -2.30 -0.76
C LEU A 106 -7.71 -2.52 -2.22
N GLY A 107 -7.31 -1.43 -2.89
CA GLY A 107 -6.70 -1.51 -4.21
C GLY A 107 -5.22 -1.85 -4.08
N TYR A 108 -4.74 -2.81 -4.86
CA TYR A 108 -3.33 -3.17 -4.91
C TYR A 108 -2.89 -3.41 -6.35
N SER A 109 -1.58 -3.42 -6.55
CA SER A 109 -0.95 -3.78 -7.80
C SER A 109 -0.47 -5.23 -7.72
N GLU A 110 -1.04 -6.09 -8.56
CA GLU A 110 -0.62 -7.51 -8.67
C GLU A 110 0.87 -7.61 -9.05
N THR A 111 1.34 -6.73 -9.95
CA THR A 111 2.76 -6.67 -10.33
C THR A 111 3.68 -6.34 -9.15
N ASP A 112 3.27 -5.41 -8.28
CA ASP A 112 4.04 -5.09 -7.08
C ASP A 112 3.97 -6.23 -6.05
N GLU A 113 2.82 -6.87 -5.91
CA GLU A 113 2.66 -8.01 -5.01
C GLU A 113 3.58 -9.17 -5.41
N ASP A 114 3.58 -9.56 -6.68
CA ASP A 114 4.42 -10.65 -7.18
C ASP A 114 5.91 -10.37 -6.99
N PHE A 115 6.31 -9.12 -7.19
CA PHE A 115 7.69 -8.71 -6.92
C PHE A 115 8.01 -8.73 -5.42
N MET A 116 7.12 -8.20 -4.57
CA MET A 116 7.34 -8.18 -3.11
C MET A 116 7.38 -9.58 -2.50
N LYS A 117 6.54 -10.51 -2.99
CA LYS A 117 6.53 -11.92 -2.59
C LYS A 117 7.91 -12.55 -2.67
N THR A 118 8.75 -12.17 -3.63
CA THR A 118 10.12 -12.69 -3.77
C THR A 118 11.04 -12.37 -2.58
N TYR A 119 10.73 -11.33 -1.80
CA TYR A 119 11.56 -10.86 -0.68
C TYR A 119 10.98 -11.17 0.68
N ASN A 120 9.66 -11.20 0.82
CA ASN A 120 9.00 -11.35 2.12
C ASN A 120 8.06 -12.56 2.20
N ASN A 121 7.79 -13.25 1.09
CA ASN A 121 6.78 -14.31 0.99
C ASN A 121 5.39 -13.90 1.52
N LEU A 122 5.10 -12.61 1.58
CA LEU A 122 3.82 -12.08 2.05
C LEU A 122 2.93 -11.79 0.85
N THR A 123 1.65 -12.08 1.04
CA THR A 123 0.59 -11.78 0.08
C THR A 123 -0.26 -10.61 0.58
N VAL A 124 -1.09 -10.08 -0.32
CA VAL A 124 -2.11 -9.08 0.02
C VAL A 124 -3.09 -9.65 1.03
N LEU A 125 -3.37 -10.96 0.99
CA LEU A 125 -4.26 -11.60 1.98
C LEU A 125 -3.66 -11.53 3.40
N ASP A 126 -2.36 -11.72 3.53
CA ASP A 126 -1.67 -11.60 4.82
C ASP A 126 -1.75 -10.17 5.36
N ALA A 127 -1.60 -9.17 4.47
CA ALA A 127 -1.77 -7.76 4.83
C ALA A 127 -3.21 -7.45 5.25
N VAL A 128 -4.22 -7.98 4.54
CA VAL A 128 -5.63 -7.82 4.88
C VAL A 128 -5.95 -8.43 6.24
N ASN A 129 -5.44 -9.63 6.53
CA ASN A 129 -5.63 -10.29 7.82
C ASN A 129 -5.00 -9.49 8.97
N SER A 130 -3.79 -8.97 8.76
CA SER A 130 -3.12 -8.12 9.76
C SER A 130 -3.86 -6.79 9.99
N LEU A 131 -4.50 -6.25 8.96
CA LEU A 131 -5.29 -5.02 9.07
C LEU A 131 -6.63 -5.28 9.77
N ASP A 132 -7.29 -6.41 9.47
CA ASP A 132 -8.52 -6.83 10.14
C ASP A 132 -8.28 -7.07 11.64
N SER A 133 -7.19 -7.75 12.02
CA SER A 133 -6.84 -7.96 13.43
C SER A 133 -6.60 -6.63 14.14
N PHE A 134 -5.85 -5.71 13.52
CA PHE A 134 -5.58 -4.39 14.07
C PHE A 134 -6.87 -3.57 14.26
N ILE A 135 -7.75 -3.55 13.25
CA ILE A 135 -9.03 -2.84 13.32
C ILE A 135 -9.92 -3.42 14.43
N ARG A 136 -9.95 -4.75 14.61
CA ARG A 136 -10.72 -5.39 15.68
C ARG A 136 -10.21 -5.03 17.07
N GLU A 137 -8.89 -5.03 17.26
CA GLU A 137 -8.27 -4.61 18.53
C GLU A 137 -8.60 -3.15 18.87
N GLU A 138 -8.45 -2.24 17.90
CA GLU A 138 -8.73 -0.81 18.08
C GLU A 138 -10.23 -0.49 18.24
N ALA A 139 -11.10 -1.27 17.58
CA ALA A 139 -12.54 -1.18 17.75
C ALA A 139 -12.97 -1.58 19.18
N ASN A 140 -12.37 -2.65 19.73
CA ASN A 140 -12.59 -3.06 21.11
C ASN A 140 -12.09 -2.01 22.11
N ASN A 141 -11.00 -1.32 21.79
CA ASN A 141 -10.46 -0.20 22.58
C ASN A 141 -11.20 1.13 22.37
N LYS A 142 -12.28 1.17 21.57
CA LYS A 142 -13.13 2.35 21.25
C LYS A 142 -12.42 3.54 20.57
N VAL A 143 -11.12 3.45 20.29
CA VAL A 143 -10.34 4.53 19.69
C VAL A 143 -10.68 4.70 18.20
N PHE A 144 -10.88 3.60 17.47
CA PHE A 144 -11.13 3.63 16.02
C PHE A 144 -12.47 4.29 15.63
N ILE A 145 -13.51 4.10 16.45
CA ILE A 145 -14.84 4.70 16.20
C ILE A 145 -14.78 6.24 16.35
N ILE A 146 -13.98 6.74 17.29
CA ILE A 146 -13.81 8.18 17.53
C ILE A 146 -13.02 8.86 16.40
N LEU A 147 -12.00 8.20 15.85
CA LEU A 147 -11.24 8.71 14.70
C LEU A 147 -12.08 8.82 13.42
N LEU A 148 -12.97 7.85 13.15
CA LEU A 148 -13.91 7.91 12.02
C LEU A 148 -14.92 9.06 12.16
N LEU A 149 -15.38 9.35 13.39
CA LEU A 149 -16.31 10.46 13.66
C LEU A 149 -15.65 11.84 13.51
N LEU A 150 -14.39 12.00 13.96
CA LEU A 150 -13.67 13.28 13.88
C LEU A 150 -13.27 13.65 12.45
N TYR A 151 -13.01 12.67 11.60
CA TYR A 151 -12.55 12.92 10.24
C TYR A 151 -13.69 13.25 9.26
N ASN A 152 -14.93 12.95 9.63
CA ASN A 152 -16.13 13.37 8.89
C ASN A 152 -16.30 14.91 8.88
N SER A 153 -15.61 15.63 9.77
CA SER A 153 -15.63 17.10 9.83
C SER A 153 -14.68 17.79 8.85
N ASN A 154 -13.69 17.07 8.27
CA ASN A 154 -12.68 17.65 7.36
C ASN A 154 -12.60 16.97 5.97
N ASN A 155 -13.56 16.10 5.66
CA ASN A 155 -14.08 15.85 4.32
C ASN A 155 -13.13 15.37 3.21
N GLN A 156 -12.02 14.66 3.48
CA GLN A 156 -11.31 13.85 2.45
C GLN A 156 -10.46 12.73 3.06
N PHE A 157 -10.91 11.46 3.02
CA PHE A 157 -10.00 10.32 3.16
C PHE A 157 -9.70 9.74 1.78
N PHE A 158 -8.43 9.78 1.39
CA PHE A 158 -7.84 8.88 0.42
C PHE A 158 -6.81 8.04 1.17
N ILE A 159 -7.03 6.73 1.25
CA ILE A 159 -5.96 5.75 1.31
C ILE A 159 -6.14 4.89 0.06
#